data_AF-A0A0C9YVM0-F1
#
_entry.id   AF-A0A0C9YVM0-F1
#
_cell.length_a   1.000
_cell.length_b   1.000
_cell.length_c   1.000
_cell.angle_alpha   90.00
_cell.angle_beta   90.00
_cell.angle_gamma   90.00
#
_symmetry.space_group_name_H-M   'P 1'
#
loop_
_entity.id
_entity.type
_entity.pdbx_description
1 polymer ?
#
loop_
_entity_poly.entity_id
_entity_poly.type
_entity_poly.pdbx_seq_one_letter_code
_entity_poly.pdbx_strand_id
1 'polypeptide(L)'
;MTPNPPTSPSVGTAHERLLHSGSYLGDASICANFQWLHEGRGHMLVHVPEAASEVIPLSLPKDPAILSAIVRIDRDDFWLMADGGYHGPNKVCKDILDVKPSCALSDPGFEPVMSDFPIVLQTLEQFTQRCVTLGFSSGKSFFSIDHNGLSCFKLRHKLFEVHSHRPGTSHSLLAGEPFSFEHWPLTKERNHAELLALKNTYRILPPTDYISRLPLPAYNVTGDLIQPSAYRHSLQGAVAEIHFNLLHWGIGGAKHNVYGGRIVLICVLVPPTPQSTAGKKRGLPLHLDTDVTPSYKCARI
;
A
#
# COMPACT_ATOMS: atom_id res chain seq x y z
N MET A 1 9.71 9.26 -36.10
CA MET A 1 8.76 9.92 -35.19
C MET A 1 8.78 9.16 -33.88
N THR A 2 9.50 9.67 -32.89
CA THR A 2 9.45 9.17 -31.52
C THR A 2 8.09 9.53 -30.91
N PRO A 3 7.37 8.60 -30.26
CA PRO A 3 6.14 8.95 -29.57
C PRO A 3 6.47 9.90 -28.41
N ASN A 4 5.71 10.99 -28.31
CA ASN A 4 5.84 11.91 -27.18
C ASN A 4 5.59 11.15 -25.87
N PRO A 5 6.33 11.44 -24.78
CA PRO A 5 6.02 10.89 -23.48
C PRO A 5 4.60 11.32 -23.07
N PRO A 6 3.80 10.45 -22.42
CA PRO A 6 2.47 10.80 -21.98
C PRO A 6 2.56 11.96 -20.97
N THR A 7 2.03 13.12 -21.35
CA THR A 7 1.81 14.23 -20.43
C THR A 7 0.99 13.73 -19.25
N SER A 8 1.53 13.88 -18.06
CA SER A 8 0.92 13.37 -16.85
C SER A 8 -0.39 14.12 -16.56
N PRO A 9 -1.46 13.42 -16.21
CA PRO A 9 -2.76 14.03 -16.06
C PRO A 9 -2.75 14.96 -14.85
N SER A 10 -3.28 16.17 -15.03
CA SER A 10 -3.66 17.01 -13.90
C SER A 10 -4.69 16.28 -13.02
N VAL A 11 -4.86 16.69 -11.76
CA VAL A 11 -5.85 16.05 -10.88
C VAL A 11 -7.26 16.08 -11.50
N GLY A 12 -7.65 17.18 -12.14
CA GLY A 12 -8.93 17.29 -12.84
C GLY A 12 -9.06 16.29 -14.00
N THR A 13 -8.02 16.15 -14.81
CA THR A 13 -8.01 15.17 -15.91
C THR A 13 -8.07 13.72 -15.40
N ALA A 14 -7.36 13.42 -14.30
CA ALA A 14 -7.43 12.11 -13.67
C ALA A 14 -8.83 11.84 -13.10
N HIS A 15 -9.41 12.80 -12.41
CA HIS A 15 -10.76 12.74 -11.85
C HIS A 15 -11.82 12.49 -12.92
N GLU A 16 -11.83 13.28 -13.99
CA GLU A 16 -12.76 13.09 -15.12
C GLU A 16 -12.60 11.70 -15.75
N ARG A 17 -11.37 11.26 -16.00
CA ARG A 17 -11.13 9.91 -16.56
C ARG A 17 -11.65 8.81 -15.63
N LEU A 18 -11.45 8.95 -14.33
CA LEU A 18 -11.90 7.98 -13.33
C LEU A 18 -13.43 7.92 -13.23
N LEU A 19 -14.13 9.06 -13.31
CA LEU A 19 -15.60 9.07 -13.35
C LEU A 19 -16.15 8.24 -14.52
N HIS A 20 -15.45 8.19 -15.66
CA HIS A 20 -15.84 7.38 -16.81
C HIS A 20 -15.35 5.92 -16.75
N SER A 21 -14.58 5.52 -15.73
CA SER A 21 -14.01 4.18 -15.66
C SER A 21 -14.99 3.11 -15.17
N GLY A 22 -16.10 3.51 -14.54
CA GLY A 22 -17.05 2.60 -13.89
C GLY A 22 -16.52 1.91 -12.62
N SER A 23 -15.35 2.34 -12.11
CA SER A 23 -14.70 1.76 -10.94
C SER A 23 -14.19 2.78 -9.92
N TYR A 24 -14.50 4.06 -10.13
CA TYR A 24 -14.10 5.14 -9.24
C TYR A 24 -15.03 5.25 -8.04
N LEU A 25 -14.48 5.11 -6.85
CA LEU A 25 -15.25 5.05 -5.59
C LEU A 25 -15.97 6.36 -5.23
N GLY A 26 -15.56 7.49 -5.82
CA GLY A 26 -16.25 8.76 -5.68
C GLY A 26 -17.58 8.83 -6.46
N ASP A 27 -17.87 7.86 -7.32
CA ASP A 27 -19.17 7.71 -7.97
C ASP A 27 -20.04 6.69 -7.19
N ALA A 28 -21.08 7.18 -6.53
CA ALA A 28 -21.98 6.33 -5.74
C ALA A 28 -22.80 5.33 -6.58
N SER A 29 -22.92 5.55 -7.90
CA SER A 29 -23.73 4.70 -8.79
C SER A 29 -23.08 3.33 -9.04
N ILE A 30 -21.76 3.20 -8.85
CA ILE A 30 -21.02 2.01 -9.24
C ILE A 30 -21.33 0.79 -8.36
N CYS A 31 -21.92 0.99 -7.18
CA CYS A 31 -22.15 -0.08 -6.21
C CYS A 31 -22.95 -1.27 -6.77
N ALA A 32 -23.84 -1.05 -7.74
CA ALA A 32 -24.63 -2.11 -8.36
C ALA A 32 -23.79 -3.02 -9.29
N ASN A 33 -22.63 -2.53 -9.76
CA ASN A 33 -21.80 -3.20 -10.76
C ASN A 33 -20.82 -4.20 -10.13
N PHE A 34 -20.87 -4.42 -8.82
CA PHE A 34 -19.94 -5.30 -8.12
C PHE A 34 -20.65 -6.30 -7.23
N GLN A 35 -20.08 -7.51 -7.19
CA GLN A 35 -20.52 -8.58 -6.30
C GLN A 35 -19.33 -9.23 -5.61
N TRP A 36 -19.59 -9.83 -4.45
CA TRP A 36 -18.60 -10.65 -3.77
C TRP A 36 -18.64 -12.08 -4.32
N LEU A 37 -17.47 -12.59 -4.72
CA LEU A 37 -17.27 -13.97 -5.15
C LEU A 37 -16.43 -14.70 -4.10
N HIS A 38 -16.90 -15.87 -3.67
CA HIS A 38 -16.13 -16.73 -2.77
C HIS A 38 -14.92 -17.34 -3.50
N GLU A 39 -13.73 -17.17 -2.93
CA GLU A 39 -12.48 -17.73 -3.46
C GLU A 39 -11.62 -18.31 -2.33
N GLY A 40 -11.39 -19.62 -2.40
CA GLY A 40 -10.57 -20.33 -1.41
C GLY A 40 -11.14 -20.23 0.01
N ARG A 41 -10.48 -19.44 0.88
CA ARG A 41 -10.89 -19.22 2.29
C ARG A 41 -11.51 -17.84 2.52
N GLY A 42 -11.75 -17.08 1.46
CA GLY A 42 -12.22 -15.71 1.55
C GLY A 42 -13.16 -15.37 0.42
N HIS A 43 -13.32 -14.07 0.21
CA HIS A 43 -14.09 -13.50 -0.88
C HIS A 43 -13.29 -12.38 -1.52
N MET A 44 -13.52 -12.16 -2.81
CA MET A 44 -13.02 -11.01 -3.54
C MET A 44 -14.19 -10.28 -4.20
N LEU A 45 -14.07 -8.96 -4.28
CA LEU A 45 -15.02 -8.17 -5.05
C LEU A 45 -14.72 -8.33 -6.54
N VAL A 46 -15.73 -8.60 -7.36
CA VAL A 46 -15.61 -8.77 -8.82
C VAL A 46 -16.63 -7.89 -9.53
N HIS A 47 -16.29 -7.46 -10.75
CA HIS A 47 -17.20 -6.69 -11.60
C HIS A 47 -18.27 -7.59 -12.21
N VAL A 48 -19.50 -7.10 -12.29
CA VAL A 48 -20.66 -7.76 -12.90
C VAL A 48 -21.15 -6.88 -14.06
N PRO A 49 -20.96 -7.29 -15.31
CA PRO A 49 -21.46 -6.53 -16.45
C PRO A 49 -22.99 -6.43 -16.41
N GLU A 50 -23.52 -5.22 -16.64
CA GLU A 50 -24.96 -4.91 -16.65
C GLU A 50 -25.77 -5.73 -17.68
N ALA A 51 -25.11 -6.23 -18.73
CA ALA A 51 -25.76 -6.94 -19.85
C ALA A 51 -25.88 -8.47 -19.70
N ALA A 52 -25.47 -9.07 -18.58
CA ALA A 52 -25.49 -10.52 -18.44
C ALA A 52 -26.83 -11.05 -17.88
N SER A 53 -27.93 -10.82 -18.61
CA SER A 53 -29.16 -11.62 -18.46
C SER A 53 -29.03 -13.03 -19.06
N GLU A 54 -27.91 -13.34 -19.72
CA GLU A 54 -27.58 -14.70 -20.12
C GLU A 54 -26.72 -15.38 -19.06
N VAL A 55 -27.06 -16.65 -18.79
CA VAL A 55 -26.43 -17.54 -17.81
C VAL A 55 -24.93 -17.62 -18.07
N ILE A 56 -24.14 -16.70 -17.49
CA ILE A 56 -22.67 -16.80 -17.53
C ILE A 56 -22.32 -18.10 -16.79
N PRO A 57 -21.63 -19.05 -17.43
CA PRO A 57 -21.20 -20.27 -16.76
C PRO A 57 -20.40 -19.89 -15.50
N LEU A 58 -20.82 -20.39 -14.35
CA LEU A 58 -20.13 -20.28 -13.05
C LEU A 58 -18.66 -20.75 -13.08
N SER A 59 -18.18 -21.31 -14.19
CA SER A 59 -16.88 -21.95 -14.38
C SER A 59 -15.77 -21.04 -14.90
N LEU A 60 -16.04 -19.80 -15.34
CA LEU A 60 -14.95 -18.91 -15.76
C LEU A 60 -14.34 -18.21 -14.53
N PRO A 61 -13.02 -18.30 -14.31
CA PRO A 61 -12.34 -17.49 -13.29
C PRO A 61 -12.67 -16.02 -13.55
N LYS A 62 -13.24 -15.34 -12.55
CA LYS A 62 -13.45 -13.89 -12.61
C LYS A 62 -12.27 -13.21 -11.94
N ASP A 63 -11.65 -12.29 -12.66
CA ASP A 63 -10.57 -11.49 -12.10
C ASP A 63 -11.11 -10.56 -11.00
N PRO A 64 -10.33 -10.31 -9.93
CA PRO A 64 -10.70 -9.35 -8.91
C PRO A 64 -10.94 -7.96 -9.53
N ALA A 65 -12.03 -7.31 -9.11
CA ALA A 65 -12.31 -5.93 -9.51
C ALA A 65 -11.19 -5.00 -9.06
N ILE A 66 -10.83 -4.05 -9.92
CA ILE A 66 -9.89 -2.96 -9.61
C ILE A 66 -10.72 -1.72 -9.33
N LEU A 67 -10.79 -1.35 -8.05
CA LEU A 67 -11.39 -0.10 -7.58
C LEU A 67 -10.36 1.01 -7.65
N SER A 68 -10.81 2.25 -7.83
CA SER A 68 -9.94 3.41 -7.90
C SER A 68 -10.44 4.57 -7.03
N ALA A 69 -9.51 5.37 -6.51
CA ALA A 69 -9.81 6.60 -5.77
C ALA A 69 -8.66 7.62 -5.90
N ILE A 70 -8.97 8.91 -5.76
CA ILE A 70 -7.98 9.98 -5.59
C ILE A 70 -7.95 10.33 -4.11
N VAL A 71 -6.79 10.16 -3.49
CA VAL A 71 -6.62 10.22 -2.03
C VAL A 71 -5.28 10.82 -1.66
N ARG A 72 -5.17 11.30 -0.43
CA ARG A 72 -3.88 11.60 0.18
C ARG A 72 -3.32 10.37 0.86
N ILE A 73 -2.06 10.05 0.59
CA ILE A 73 -1.33 9.04 1.34
C ILE A 73 -0.92 9.64 2.68
N ASP A 74 -1.31 9.00 3.77
CA ASP A 74 -1.07 9.51 5.12
C ASP A 74 0.43 9.65 5.42
N ARG A 75 0.77 10.63 6.25
CA ARG A 75 2.17 10.91 6.63
C ARG A 75 2.63 10.07 7.80
N ASP A 76 1.75 9.74 8.74
CA ASP A 76 2.11 9.11 10.00
C ASP A 76 1.89 7.59 9.96
N ASP A 77 0.90 7.12 9.20
CA ASP A 77 0.64 5.70 8.95
C ASP A 77 1.07 5.28 7.53
N PHE A 78 2.38 5.41 7.27
CA PHE A 78 3.03 5.02 6.01
C PHE A 78 4.10 3.95 6.21
N TRP A 79 3.89 2.79 5.59
CA TRP A 79 4.73 1.60 5.65
C TRP A 79 4.94 0.96 4.26
N LEU A 80 4.70 1.68 3.16
CA LEU A 80 5.00 1.20 1.80
C LEU A 80 6.50 1.30 1.46
N MET A 81 7.38 1.06 2.44
CA MET A 81 8.82 0.98 2.19
C MET A 81 9.16 -0.40 1.60
N ALA A 82 10.31 -0.51 0.94
CA ALA A 82 10.77 -1.75 0.30
C ALA A 82 10.79 -2.96 1.27
N ASP A 83 11.05 -2.74 2.56
CA ASP A 83 11.02 -3.77 3.61
C ASP A 83 9.88 -3.58 4.61
N GLY A 84 8.90 -2.73 4.28
CA GLY A 84 7.76 -2.38 5.14
C GLY A 84 8.13 -1.88 6.54
N GLY A 85 9.36 -1.40 6.76
CA GLY A 85 9.83 -0.96 8.07
C GLY A 85 10.30 -2.10 8.97
N TYR A 86 10.66 -3.24 8.40
CA TYR A 86 11.20 -4.37 9.13
C TYR A 86 12.58 -4.04 9.71
N HIS A 87 12.69 -4.16 11.03
CA HIS A 87 13.94 -3.95 11.76
C HIS A 87 14.52 -5.26 12.31
N GLY A 88 14.09 -6.41 11.81
CA GLY A 88 14.37 -7.71 12.40
C GLY A 88 13.20 -8.23 13.28
N PRO A 89 13.32 -9.47 13.78
CA PRO A 89 12.25 -10.14 14.49
C PRO A 89 11.78 -9.37 15.73
N ASN A 90 10.47 -9.23 15.89
CA ASN A 90 9.84 -8.60 17.05
C ASN A 90 8.56 -9.33 17.49
N LYS A 91 7.77 -8.74 18.39
CA LYS A 91 6.53 -9.38 18.89
C LYS A 91 5.46 -9.53 17.82
N VAL A 92 5.44 -8.64 16.83
CA VAL A 92 4.39 -8.52 15.81
C VAL A 92 4.81 -9.13 14.47
N CYS A 93 6.04 -8.87 14.03
CA CYS A 93 6.60 -9.35 12.77
C CYS A 93 7.81 -10.22 13.11
N LYS A 94 7.68 -11.54 12.91
CA LYS A 94 8.71 -12.51 13.30
C LYS A 94 9.76 -12.66 12.22
N ASP A 95 9.32 -12.68 10.97
CA ASP A 95 10.19 -12.83 9.81
C ASP A 95 9.93 -11.70 8.81
N ILE A 96 10.92 -11.39 7.97
CA ILE A 96 10.75 -10.44 6.86
C ILE A 96 9.61 -10.85 5.91
N LEU A 97 9.32 -12.16 5.82
CA LEU A 97 8.21 -12.71 5.06
C LEU A 97 6.83 -12.24 5.57
N ASP A 98 6.70 -11.96 6.87
CA ASP A 98 5.44 -11.53 7.49
C ASP A 98 5.12 -10.06 7.25
N VAL A 99 6.08 -9.31 6.70
CA VAL A 99 5.95 -7.88 6.46
C VAL A 99 4.80 -7.61 5.50
N LYS A 100 3.95 -6.66 5.87
CA LYS A 100 2.80 -6.21 5.09
C LYS A 100 2.93 -4.71 4.87
N PRO A 101 3.66 -4.29 3.81
CA PRO A 101 3.76 -2.87 3.49
C PRO A 101 2.35 -2.31 3.34
N SER A 102 2.09 -1.14 3.94
CA SER A 102 0.75 -0.59 4.01
C SER A 102 0.76 0.93 4.11
N CYS A 103 -0.35 1.57 3.82
CA CYS A 103 -0.54 3.00 4.09
C CYS A 103 -2.00 3.28 4.43
N ALA A 104 -2.24 4.25 5.31
CA ALA A 104 -3.56 4.87 5.44
C ALA A 104 -3.77 5.92 4.35
N LEU A 105 -5.03 6.11 3.97
CA LEU A 105 -5.48 7.01 2.93
C LEU A 105 -6.55 7.93 3.48
N SER A 106 -6.36 9.23 3.27
CA SER A 106 -7.18 10.29 3.80
C SER A 106 -7.61 11.27 2.70
N ASP A 107 -8.36 12.29 3.11
CA ASP A 107 -8.89 13.34 2.25
C ASP A 107 -7.76 14.02 1.42
N PRO A 108 -7.91 14.14 0.09
CA PRO A 108 -6.95 14.83 -0.78
C PRO A 108 -6.76 16.32 -0.42
N GLY A 109 -7.77 16.98 0.16
CA GLY A 109 -7.70 18.34 0.72
C GLY A 109 -7.92 19.47 -0.28
N PHE A 110 -8.49 19.18 -1.45
CA PHE A 110 -8.88 20.20 -2.45
C PHE A 110 -9.96 19.68 -3.41
N GLU A 111 -10.75 20.60 -3.97
CA GLU A 111 -11.85 20.28 -4.89
C GLU A 111 -11.37 19.91 -6.31
N PRO A 112 -12.15 19.12 -7.07
CA PRO A 112 -13.44 18.50 -6.70
C PRO A 112 -13.29 17.21 -5.86
N VAL A 113 -12.09 16.66 -5.79
CA VAL A 113 -11.84 15.31 -5.23
C VAL A 113 -12.00 15.24 -3.71
N MET A 114 -11.94 16.37 -3.00
CA MET A 114 -12.27 16.46 -1.57
C MET A 114 -13.74 16.11 -1.32
N SER A 115 -14.66 16.64 -2.14
CA SER A 115 -16.08 16.33 -2.04
C SER A 115 -16.41 14.85 -2.32
N ASP A 116 -15.57 14.16 -3.09
CA ASP A 116 -15.73 12.72 -3.36
C ASP A 116 -15.34 11.85 -2.17
N PHE A 117 -14.45 12.31 -1.28
CA PHE A 117 -13.86 11.45 -0.26
C PHE A 117 -14.90 10.85 0.74
N PRO A 118 -15.91 11.61 1.20
CA PRO A 118 -17.03 11.03 1.95
C PRO A 118 -17.78 9.95 1.16
N ILE A 119 -17.95 10.12 -0.16
CA ILE A 119 -18.59 9.14 -1.05
C ILE A 119 -17.72 7.89 -1.15
N VAL A 120 -16.40 8.05 -1.29
CA VAL A 120 -15.43 6.93 -1.29
C VAL A 120 -15.59 6.07 -0.03
N LEU A 121 -15.63 6.71 1.15
CA LEU A 121 -15.82 6.00 2.42
C LEU A 121 -17.18 5.29 2.47
N GLN A 122 -18.26 5.98 2.11
CA GLN A 122 -19.60 5.41 2.10
C GLN A 122 -19.72 4.22 1.14
N THR A 123 -19.17 4.31 -0.06
CA THR A 123 -19.13 3.24 -1.07
C THR A 123 -18.37 2.03 -0.53
N LEU A 124 -17.21 2.24 0.10
CA LEU A 124 -16.45 1.16 0.75
C LEU A 124 -17.25 0.52 1.90
N GLU A 125 -17.92 1.31 2.74
CA GLU A 125 -18.78 0.79 3.80
C GLU A 125 -19.90 -0.09 3.22
N GLN A 126 -20.57 0.37 2.16
CA GLN A 126 -21.59 -0.43 1.47
C GLN A 126 -21.04 -1.76 0.95
N PHE A 127 -19.85 -1.77 0.33
CA PHE A 127 -19.23 -3.02 -0.10
C PHE A 127 -18.95 -3.96 1.07
N THR A 128 -18.39 -3.45 2.16
CA THR A 128 -18.08 -4.29 3.34
C THR A 128 -19.34 -4.85 3.99
N GLN A 129 -20.42 -4.06 4.10
CA GLN A 129 -21.70 -4.49 4.67
C GLN A 129 -22.40 -5.59 3.85
N ARG A 130 -22.11 -5.70 2.55
CA ARG A 130 -22.68 -6.73 1.66
C ARG A 130 -22.00 -8.10 1.76
N CYS A 131 -20.84 -8.20 2.42
CA CYS A 131 -20.13 -9.47 2.59
C CYS A 131 -19.80 -9.71 4.05
N VAL A 132 -20.74 -10.32 4.76
CA VAL A 132 -20.62 -10.62 6.19
C VAL A 132 -20.72 -12.12 6.39
N THR A 133 -19.76 -12.70 7.09
CA THR A 133 -19.85 -14.10 7.52
C THR A 133 -20.90 -14.22 8.63
N LEU A 134 -21.85 -15.14 8.50
CA LEU A 134 -22.92 -15.31 9.48
C LEU A 134 -22.35 -15.58 10.88
N GLY A 135 -22.80 -14.81 11.87
CA GLY A 135 -22.34 -14.91 13.26
C GLY A 135 -20.99 -14.23 13.54
N PHE A 136 -20.42 -13.51 12.57
CA PHE A 136 -19.20 -12.73 12.74
C PHE A 136 -19.56 -11.24 12.85
N SER A 137 -18.85 -10.53 13.72
CA SER A 137 -18.96 -9.07 13.83
C SER A 137 -18.04 -8.37 12.83
N SER A 138 -18.32 -7.11 12.48
CA SER A 138 -17.46 -6.34 11.59
C SER A 138 -16.12 -6.01 12.26
N GLY A 139 -15.02 -6.30 11.59
CA GLY A 139 -13.67 -5.97 12.07
C GLY A 139 -13.33 -4.50 11.79
N LYS A 140 -12.58 -3.88 12.72
CA LYS A 140 -12.15 -2.48 12.64
C LYS A 140 -10.86 -2.26 11.84
N SER A 141 -10.36 -3.25 11.09
CA SER A 141 -8.98 -3.20 10.58
C SER A 141 -8.81 -2.47 9.24
N PHE A 142 -9.90 -2.23 8.51
CA PHE A 142 -9.86 -1.60 7.19
C PHE A 142 -10.09 -0.09 7.25
N PHE A 143 -11.03 0.34 8.10
CA PHE A 143 -11.27 1.75 8.41
C PHE A 143 -10.52 2.14 9.68
N SER A 144 -9.97 3.33 9.71
CA SER A 144 -9.25 3.89 10.85
C SER A 144 -9.57 5.37 10.99
N ILE A 145 -9.00 5.98 12.01
CA ILE A 145 -9.08 7.41 12.27
C ILE A 145 -7.64 7.94 12.26
N ASP A 146 -7.40 9.04 11.56
CA ASP A 146 -6.10 9.70 11.50
C ASP A 146 -5.78 10.45 12.82
N HIS A 147 -4.63 11.12 12.88
CA HIS A 147 -4.23 11.89 14.06
C HIS A 147 -5.13 13.10 14.37
N ASN A 148 -5.94 13.54 13.40
CA ASN A 148 -6.88 14.67 13.52
C ASN A 148 -8.31 14.22 13.84
N GLY A 149 -8.56 12.92 14.00
CA GLY A 149 -9.91 12.43 14.23
C GLY A 149 -10.72 12.20 12.95
N LEU A 150 -10.11 12.29 11.77
CA LEU A 150 -10.79 12.11 10.49
C LEU A 150 -10.75 10.65 10.04
N SER A 151 -11.85 10.18 9.47
CA SER A 151 -11.95 8.83 8.93
C SER A 151 -10.97 8.61 7.79
N CYS A 152 -10.29 7.48 7.81
CA CYS A 152 -9.37 7.03 6.76
C CYS A 152 -9.56 5.54 6.52
N PHE A 153 -8.97 5.03 5.44
CA PHE A 153 -8.94 3.58 5.17
C PHE A 153 -7.54 3.12 4.82
N LYS A 154 -7.25 1.84 5.08
CA LYS A 154 -5.90 1.29 4.97
C LYS A 154 -5.78 0.30 3.84
N LEU A 155 -4.81 0.53 2.96
CA LEU A 155 -4.43 -0.40 1.92
C LEU A 155 -3.09 -1.07 2.24
N ARG A 156 -2.88 -2.24 1.64
CA ARG A 156 -1.68 -3.05 1.83
C ARG A 156 -1.16 -3.53 0.49
N HIS A 157 0.14 -3.75 0.44
CA HIS A 157 0.80 -4.43 -0.64
C HIS A 157 1.30 -5.79 -0.16
N LYS A 158 1.38 -6.77 -1.06
CA LYS A 158 1.92 -8.10 -0.77
C LYS A 158 3.28 -8.18 -1.43
N LEU A 159 4.33 -8.19 -0.62
CA LEU A 159 5.69 -8.11 -1.13
C LEU A 159 6.21 -9.46 -1.67
N PHE A 160 5.83 -10.56 -1.02
CA PHE A 160 6.33 -11.90 -1.36
C PHE A 160 5.20 -12.84 -1.79
N GLU A 161 5.49 -13.71 -2.73
CA GLU A 161 4.66 -14.86 -3.09
C GLU A 161 5.45 -16.14 -3.14
N VAL A 162 4.83 -17.25 -2.72
CA VAL A 162 5.40 -18.58 -2.89
C VAL A 162 5.55 -18.87 -4.38
N HIS A 163 6.66 -19.47 -4.79
CA HIS A 163 6.79 -20.04 -6.13
C HIS A 163 5.67 -21.06 -6.35
N SER A 164 4.73 -20.73 -7.22
CA SER A 164 3.79 -21.75 -7.72
C SER A 164 4.61 -22.69 -8.61
N HIS A 165 4.83 -23.91 -8.13
CA HIS A 165 5.56 -24.95 -8.86
C HIS A 165 4.71 -25.41 -10.05
N ARG A 166 4.52 -24.56 -11.07
CA ARG A 166 3.98 -24.99 -12.37
C ARG A 166 5.13 -25.69 -13.11
N PRO A 167 5.06 -27.02 -13.31
CA PRO A 167 6.12 -27.73 -14.01
C PRO A 167 6.19 -27.21 -15.45
N GLY A 168 7.35 -26.67 -15.85
CA GLY A 168 7.66 -26.34 -17.25
C GLY A 168 8.08 -24.89 -17.54
N THR A 169 8.04 -23.97 -16.57
CA THR A 169 8.48 -22.58 -16.82
C THR A 169 9.62 -22.18 -15.91
N SER A 170 10.82 -22.66 -16.22
CA SER A 170 12.07 -22.11 -15.74
C SER A 170 12.29 -20.73 -16.38
N HIS A 171 11.58 -19.72 -15.88
CA HIS A 171 12.00 -18.34 -16.07
C HIS A 171 13.27 -18.15 -15.22
N SER A 172 14.41 -18.49 -15.82
CA SER A 172 15.72 -18.07 -15.33
C SER A 172 15.67 -16.55 -15.19
N LEU A 173 15.59 -16.07 -13.95
CA LEU A 173 15.76 -14.66 -13.62
C LEU A 173 17.11 -14.25 -14.22
N LEU A 174 17.08 -13.38 -15.23
CA LEU A 174 18.30 -12.87 -15.84
C LEU A 174 19.14 -12.24 -14.73
N ALA A 175 20.37 -12.70 -14.58
CA ALA A 175 21.32 -12.11 -13.65
C ALA A 175 21.44 -10.61 -13.99
N GLY A 176 21.10 -9.74 -13.02
CA GLY A 176 21.13 -8.29 -13.20
C GLY A 176 19.76 -7.58 -13.19
N GLU A 177 18.66 -8.25 -12.85
CA GLU A 177 17.41 -7.52 -12.62
C GLU A 177 17.52 -6.60 -11.38
N PRO A 178 17.17 -5.30 -11.49
CA PRO A 178 17.36 -4.30 -10.43
C PRO A 178 16.52 -4.54 -9.17
N PHE A 179 15.56 -5.47 -9.23
CA PHE A 179 14.62 -5.79 -8.16
C PHE A 179 14.68 -7.26 -7.74
N SER A 180 15.85 -7.88 -7.89
CA SER A 180 16.11 -9.23 -7.38
C SER A 180 16.31 -9.23 -5.85
N PHE A 181 16.28 -10.41 -5.22
CA PHE A 181 16.54 -10.54 -3.78
C PHE A 181 17.92 -9.99 -3.38
N GLU A 182 18.92 -10.06 -4.27
CA GLU A 182 20.28 -9.57 -4.02
C GLU A 182 20.37 -8.04 -3.97
N HIS A 183 19.60 -7.37 -4.82
CA HIS A 183 19.67 -5.91 -5.03
C HIS A 183 18.49 -5.17 -4.42
N TRP A 184 17.59 -5.87 -3.71
CA TRP A 184 16.42 -5.27 -3.10
C TRP A 184 16.83 -4.20 -2.07
N PRO A 185 16.27 -2.98 -2.15
CA PRO A 185 16.75 -1.86 -1.34
C PRO A 185 16.23 -1.94 0.09
N LEU A 186 16.89 -2.72 0.94
CA LEU A 186 16.58 -2.81 2.37
C LEU A 186 16.98 -1.53 3.12
N THR A 187 16.23 -1.16 4.15
CA THR A 187 16.61 -0.03 5.01
C THR A 187 17.73 -0.38 6.00
N LYS A 188 17.93 -1.68 6.25
CA LYS A 188 18.95 -2.22 7.16
C LYS A 188 19.65 -3.41 6.51
N GLU A 189 20.96 -3.29 6.33
CA GLU A 189 21.81 -4.32 5.74
C GLU A 189 21.75 -5.66 6.48
N ARG A 190 21.58 -5.63 7.80
CA ARG A 190 21.49 -6.86 8.63
C ARG A 190 20.37 -7.81 8.23
N ASN A 191 19.32 -7.31 7.56
CA ASN A 191 18.18 -8.12 7.14
C ASN A 191 18.43 -8.84 5.80
N HIS A 192 19.57 -8.58 5.13
CA HIS A 192 19.87 -9.12 3.79
C HIS A 192 19.96 -10.64 3.78
N ALA A 193 20.58 -11.24 4.80
CA ALA A 193 20.67 -12.70 4.92
C ALA A 193 19.30 -13.37 5.04
N GLU A 194 18.37 -12.77 5.81
CA GLU A 194 16.99 -13.27 5.92
C GLU A 194 16.25 -13.17 4.58
N LEU A 195 16.44 -12.07 3.86
CA LEU A 195 15.85 -11.87 2.54
C LEU A 195 16.38 -12.91 1.53
N LEU A 196 17.70 -13.10 1.47
CA LEU A 196 18.32 -14.08 0.56
C LEU A 196 17.86 -15.52 0.84
N ALA A 197 17.59 -15.86 2.10
CA ALA A 197 17.08 -17.18 2.46
C ALA A 197 15.72 -17.50 1.81
N LEU A 198 14.93 -16.48 1.45
CA LEU A 198 13.63 -16.64 0.80
C LEU A 198 13.72 -16.94 -0.69
N LYS A 199 14.85 -16.62 -1.35
CA LYS A 199 15.00 -16.60 -2.82
C LYS A 199 14.56 -17.90 -3.52
N ASN A 200 14.81 -19.06 -2.89
CA ASN A 200 14.52 -20.37 -3.49
C ASN A 200 13.05 -20.81 -3.34
N THR A 201 12.30 -20.17 -2.42
CA THR A 201 10.93 -20.58 -2.09
C THR A 201 9.92 -19.50 -2.47
N TYR A 202 10.35 -18.24 -2.50
CA TYR A 202 9.52 -17.08 -2.75
C TYR A 202 10.05 -16.26 -3.91
N ARG A 203 9.14 -15.57 -4.58
CA ARG A 203 9.43 -14.47 -5.50
C ARG A 203 9.01 -13.16 -4.85
N ILE A 204 9.78 -12.10 -5.09
CA ILE A 204 9.28 -10.75 -4.86
C ILE A 204 8.25 -10.51 -5.94
N LEU A 205 7.01 -10.25 -5.53
CA LEU A 205 5.84 -10.27 -6.39
C LEU A 205 5.97 -9.22 -7.51
N PRO A 206 6.15 -9.54 -8.80
CA PRO A 206 5.87 -8.55 -9.84
C PRO A 206 4.34 -8.42 -9.98
N PRO A 207 3.83 -7.31 -10.53
CA PRO A 207 2.44 -7.18 -10.94
C PRO A 207 2.15 -8.29 -11.97
N THR A 208 0.91 -8.76 -11.96
CA THR A 208 0.39 -9.83 -12.83
C THR A 208 0.39 -9.49 -14.32
N ASP A 209 0.88 -8.30 -14.68
CA ASP A 209 0.70 -7.68 -15.96
C ASP A 209 2.10 -7.42 -16.53
N TYR A 210 2.37 -8.00 -17.70
CA TYR A 210 3.70 -8.14 -18.33
C TYR A 210 4.45 -6.82 -18.60
N ILE A 211 3.87 -5.66 -18.26
CA ILE A 211 4.33 -4.32 -18.62
C ILE A 211 5.12 -3.64 -17.49
N SER A 212 4.97 -4.03 -16.23
CA SER A 212 5.72 -3.44 -15.12
C SER A 212 6.44 -4.53 -14.33
N ARG A 213 7.78 -4.52 -14.30
CA ARG A 213 8.59 -5.48 -13.54
C ARG A 213 8.78 -5.08 -12.07
N LEU A 214 7.99 -4.12 -11.57
CA LEU A 214 8.15 -3.57 -10.22
C LEU A 214 7.14 -4.12 -9.23
N PRO A 215 7.55 -4.51 -8.01
CA PRO A 215 6.62 -5.17 -7.10
C PRO A 215 5.38 -4.38 -6.73
N LEU A 216 5.54 -3.07 -6.57
CA LEU A 216 4.45 -2.13 -6.50
C LEU A 216 4.63 -1.08 -7.61
N PRO A 217 3.80 -1.11 -8.68
CA PRO A 217 3.80 -0.07 -9.69
C PRO A 217 3.40 1.26 -9.05
N ALA A 218 4.36 2.16 -8.94
CA ALA A 218 4.17 3.51 -8.44
C ALA A 218 4.80 4.48 -9.41
N TYR A 219 4.05 5.48 -9.87
CA TYR A 219 4.50 6.43 -10.87
C TYR A 219 4.48 7.84 -10.29
N ASN A 220 5.49 8.63 -10.60
CA ASN A 220 5.57 10.01 -10.16
C ASN A 220 4.67 10.91 -11.04
N VAL A 221 4.71 12.22 -10.78
CA VAL A 221 3.94 13.22 -11.54
C VAL A 221 4.39 13.40 -12.99
N THR A 222 5.48 12.77 -13.43
CA THR A 222 5.92 12.74 -14.85
C THR A 222 5.56 11.42 -15.53
N GLY A 223 4.92 10.49 -14.81
CA GLY A 223 4.63 9.14 -15.30
C GLY A 223 5.84 8.21 -15.28
N ASP A 224 6.94 8.60 -14.64
CA ASP A 224 8.11 7.76 -14.45
C ASP A 224 7.96 6.86 -13.24
N LEU A 225 8.51 5.66 -13.36
CA LEU A 225 8.44 4.63 -12.35
C LEU A 225 9.27 5.01 -11.10
N ILE A 226 8.62 5.09 -9.95
CA ILE A 226 9.25 5.35 -8.66
C ILE A 226 9.94 4.07 -8.18
N GLN A 227 11.22 4.18 -7.87
CA GLN A 227 12.01 3.07 -7.31
C GLN A 227 11.58 2.76 -5.86
N PRO A 228 11.65 1.50 -5.40
CA PRO A 228 11.27 1.15 -4.03
C PRO A 228 12.06 1.90 -2.95
N SER A 229 13.33 2.23 -3.21
CA SER A 229 14.16 3.07 -2.34
C SER A 229 13.64 4.51 -2.19
N ALA A 230 12.88 5.00 -3.17
CA ALA A 230 12.31 6.34 -3.21
C ALA A 230 10.84 6.40 -2.73
N TYR A 231 10.16 5.27 -2.50
CA TYR A 231 8.74 5.24 -2.13
C TYR A 231 8.42 6.16 -0.95
N ARG A 232 9.23 6.17 0.09
CA ARG A 232 8.99 7.05 1.24
C ARG A 232 9.00 8.52 0.85
N HIS A 233 10.04 8.95 0.15
CA HIS A 233 10.18 10.36 -0.24
C HIS A 233 9.13 10.80 -1.25
N SER A 234 8.72 9.90 -2.16
CA SER A 234 7.83 10.23 -3.27
C SER A 234 6.34 10.02 -2.98
N LEU A 235 5.98 9.15 -2.03
CA LEU A 235 4.59 8.78 -1.75
C LEU A 235 4.06 9.33 -0.42
N GLN A 236 4.90 9.44 0.62
CA GLN A 236 4.44 9.83 1.96
C GLN A 236 3.91 11.27 1.99
N GLY A 237 2.59 11.46 2.10
CA GLY A 237 1.93 12.77 2.04
C GLY A 237 1.54 13.24 0.63
N ALA A 238 1.82 12.44 -0.41
CA ALA A 238 1.41 12.72 -1.79
C ALA A 238 -0.11 12.64 -1.94
N VAL A 239 -0.66 13.33 -2.94
CA VAL A 239 -2.01 13.02 -3.45
C VAL A 239 -1.85 12.16 -4.69
N ALA A 240 -2.53 11.04 -4.69
CA ALA A 240 -2.36 10.00 -5.69
C ALA A 240 -3.71 9.42 -6.11
N GLU A 241 -3.78 9.02 -7.36
CA GLU A 241 -4.73 8.02 -7.83
C GLU A 241 -4.22 6.64 -7.42
N ILE A 242 -5.04 5.88 -6.73
CA ILE A 242 -4.70 4.53 -6.26
C ILE A 242 -5.72 3.54 -6.79
N HIS A 243 -5.21 2.44 -7.32
CA HIS A 243 -5.97 1.28 -7.78
C HIS A 243 -5.73 0.10 -6.86
N PHE A 244 -6.80 -0.60 -6.47
CA PHE A 244 -6.70 -1.73 -5.55
C PHE A 244 -7.83 -2.75 -5.72
N ASN A 245 -7.58 -3.98 -5.32
CA ASN A 245 -8.62 -5.00 -5.17
C ASN A 245 -9.14 -5.00 -3.73
N LEU A 246 -10.44 -5.25 -3.55
CA LEU A 246 -11.04 -5.41 -2.23
C LEU A 246 -11.25 -6.90 -1.91
N LEU A 247 -10.75 -7.32 -0.76
CA LEU A 247 -10.73 -8.71 -0.29
C LEU A 247 -11.40 -8.82 1.08
N HIS A 248 -12.00 -9.98 1.36
CA HIS A 248 -12.64 -10.28 2.63
C HIS A 248 -12.27 -11.70 3.11
N TRP A 249 -12.05 -11.87 4.42
CA TRP A 249 -11.95 -13.18 5.05
C TRP A 249 -12.46 -13.12 6.49
N GLY A 250 -13.06 -14.23 6.96
CA GLY A 250 -13.45 -14.39 8.36
C GLY A 250 -12.31 -14.92 9.22
N ILE A 251 -12.09 -14.35 10.39
CA ILE A 251 -11.17 -14.89 11.40
C ILE A 251 -11.98 -15.68 12.43
N GLY A 252 -11.99 -17.01 12.30
CA GLY A 252 -12.84 -17.89 13.11
C GLY A 252 -12.60 -17.79 14.62
N GLY A 253 -11.35 -17.62 15.07
CA GLY A 253 -11.03 -17.56 16.49
C GLY A 253 -11.69 -16.38 17.23
N ALA A 254 -11.76 -15.22 16.58
CA ALA A 254 -12.36 -14.02 17.16
C ALA A 254 -13.77 -13.71 16.61
N LYS A 255 -14.24 -14.50 15.63
CA LYS A 255 -15.50 -14.29 14.91
C LYS A 255 -15.64 -12.84 14.40
N HIS A 256 -14.60 -12.37 13.71
CA HIS A 256 -14.58 -11.05 13.08
C HIS A 256 -14.39 -11.18 11.57
N ASN A 257 -15.18 -10.41 10.80
CA ASN A 257 -14.95 -10.21 9.37
C ASN A 257 -13.78 -9.24 9.20
N VAL A 258 -12.85 -9.58 8.33
CA VAL A 258 -11.72 -8.72 7.99
C VAL A 258 -11.76 -8.38 6.53
N TYR A 259 -11.71 -7.09 6.26
CA TYR A 259 -11.57 -6.56 4.90
C TYR A 259 -10.14 -6.04 4.72
N GLY A 260 -9.64 -6.15 3.50
CA GLY A 260 -8.34 -5.64 3.13
C GLY A 260 -8.33 -5.20 1.68
N GLY A 261 -7.73 -4.04 1.43
CA GLY A 261 -7.47 -3.59 0.08
C GLY A 261 -6.03 -3.93 -0.32
N ARG A 262 -5.86 -4.60 -1.46
CA ARG A 262 -4.55 -4.93 -2.05
C ARG A 262 -4.23 -3.92 -3.14
N ILE A 263 -3.18 -3.13 -2.95
CA ILE A 263 -2.74 -2.14 -3.92
C ILE A 263 -2.27 -2.82 -5.21
N VAL A 264 -2.76 -2.33 -6.34
CA VAL A 264 -2.40 -2.74 -7.70
C VAL A 264 -1.48 -1.70 -8.34
N LEU A 265 -1.82 -0.40 -8.22
CA LEU A 265 -1.12 0.69 -8.88
C LEU A 265 -1.27 1.99 -8.08
N ILE A 266 -0.24 2.82 -8.08
CA ILE A 266 -0.23 4.18 -7.53
C ILE A 266 0.27 5.15 -8.61
N CYS A 267 -0.47 6.24 -8.86
CA CYS A 267 -0.05 7.33 -9.73
C CYS A 267 -0.08 8.64 -8.93
N VAL A 268 1.08 9.24 -8.69
CA VAL A 268 1.18 10.51 -7.97
C VAL A 268 0.65 11.64 -8.87
N LEU A 269 -0.33 12.37 -8.36
CA LEU A 269 -0.93 13.53 -9.03
C LEU A 269 -0.37 14.84 -8.47
N VAL A 270 -0.08 14.87 -7.15
CA VAL A 270 0.56 15.99 -6.46
C VAL A 270 1.67 15.44 -5.58
N PRO A 271 2.93 15.92 -5.73
CA PRO A 271 4.04 15.39 -4.95
C PRO A 271 3.88 15.74 -3.46
N PRO A 272 4.55 15.00 -2.55
CA PRO A 272 4.56 15.35 -1.13
C PRO A 272 5.04 16.77 -0.90
N THR A 273 4.27 17.57 -0.16
CA THR A 273 4.79 18.85 0.33
C THR A 273 5.89 18.55 1.35
N PRO A 274 7.09 19.15 1.22
CA PRO A 274 8.14 18.99 2.22
C PRO A 274 7.60 19.45 3.58
N GLN A 275 7.74 18.60 4.59
CA GLN A 275 7.44 19.02 5.95
C GLN A 275 8.41 20.13 6.32
N SER A 276 7.89 21.30 6.67
CA SER A 276 8.70 22.33 7.30
C SER A 276 9.23 21.75 8.60
N THR A 277 10.52 21.41 8.63
CA THR A 277 11.23 20.94 9.84
C THR A 277 11.50 22.09 10.81
N ALA A 278 10.88 23.26 10.61
CA ALA A 278 10.96 24.42 11.49
C ALA A 278 10.26 24.11 12.83
N GLY A 279 10.95 23.43 13.74
CA GLY A 279 10.42 23.20 15.08
C GLY A 279 11.03 22.06 15.88
N LYS A 280 12.35 21.93 15.92
CA LYS A 280 13.12 21.41 17.08
C LYS A 280 14.61 21.56 16.79
N LYS A 281 15.08 22.81 16.80
CA LYS A 281 16.50 23.10 17.03
C LYS A 281 16.80 22.52 18.41
N ARG A 282 17.34 21.30 18.49
CA ARG A 282 17.88 20.77 19.74
C ARG A 282 18.97 21.76 20.14
N GLY A 283 18.74 22.53 21.20
CA GLY A 283 19.81 23.30 21.79
C GLY A 283 20.90 22.32 22.17
N LEU A 284 22.00 22.32 21.43
CA LEU A 284 23.23 21.66 21.86
C LEU A 284 23.63 22.37 23.16
N PRO A 285 23.69 21.68 24.32
CA PRO A 285 24.31 22.28 25.48
C PRO A 285 25.80 22.36 25.20
N LEU A 286 26.29 23.57 24.89
CA LEU A 286 27.71 23.89 24.98
C LEU A 286 28.04 24.03 26.47
N HIS A 287 28.28 22.90 27.15
CA HIS A 287 28.93 22.90 28.45
C HIS A 287 30.39 22.48 28.24
N LEU A 288 31.27 23.48 28.07
CA LEU A 288 32.70 23.31 28.25
C LEU A 288 32.97 23.44 29.74
N ASP A 289 32.97 22.32 30.46
CA ASP A 289 33.54 22.25 31.80
C ASP A 289 35.05 22.45 31.67
N THR A 290 35.48 23.68 31.95
CA THR A 290 36.85 23.95 32.34
C THR A 290 36.76 24.32 33.80
N ASP A 291 37.06 23.39 34.71
CA ASP A 291 37.83 23.77 35.88
C ASP A 291 38.53 22.60 36.56
N VAL A 292 39.83 22.84 36.74
CA VAL A 292 40.82 22.02 37.40
C VAL A 292 40.80 22.39 38.88
N THR A 293 40.77 21.41 39.78
CA THR A 293 41.48 21.57 41.06
C THR A 293 41.89 20.21 41.66
N PRO A 294 43.19 19.98 41.95
CA PRO A 294 43.65 18.75 42.59
C PRO A 294 43.53 18.84 44.12
N SER A 295 42.93 17.81 44.73
CA SER A 295 42.86 17.65 46.18
C SER A 295 44.10 16.91 46.71
N TYR A 296 44.92 17.62 47.47
CA TYR A 296 45.98 17.04 48.29
C TYR A 296 45.36 16.37 49.53
N LYS A 297 45.52 15.04 49.66
CA LYS A 297 45.26 14.32 50.92
C LYS A 297 46.51 14.33 51.79
N CYS A 298 46.42 14.97 52.95
CA CYS A 298 47.39 14.89 54.03
C CYS A 298 47.00 13.72 54.97
N ALA A 299 47.98 12.88 55.30
CA ALA A 299 47.85 11.75 56.21
C ALA A 299 47.98 12.17 57.68
N ARG A 300 47.31 11.45 58.58
CA ARG A 300 47.65 11.28 60.02
C ARG A 300 47.31 9.83 60.40
N ILE A 301 48.32 9.03 60.77
CA ILE A 301 48.74 8.63 62.15
C ILE A 301 47.57 8.03 62.92
#